data_AF-A0A920VE04-F1
#
_entry.id   AF-A0A920VE04-F1
#
_cell.length_a   1.000
_cell.length_b   1.000
_cell.length_c   1.000
_cell.angle_alpha   90.00
_cell.angle_beta   90.00
_cell.angle_gamma   90.00
#
_symmetry.space_group_name_H-M   'P 1'
#
loop_
_entity.id
_entity.type
_entity.pdbx_description
1 polymer ?
#
loop_
_entity_poly.entity_id
_entity_poly.type
_entity_poly.pdbx_seq_one_letter_code
_entity_poly.pdbx_strand_id
1 'polypeptide(L)'
;MLRGYWRPRAPIDFNRDVIFKVATVFGSWTFSKAELIEIERFFVDTKAPLKSLITHRYPLDQAVKLFRNLMGQRPGKCVIVMD
;
A
#
# COMPACT_ATOMS: atom_id res chain seq x y z
N MET A 1 18.21 -11.81 12.19
CA MET A 1 17.07 -12.64 11.77
C MET A 1 15.79 -11.94 12.23
N LEU A 2 15.17 -11.11 11.38
CA LEU A 2 14.05 -10.25 11.78
C LEU A 2 12.73 -11.03 11.71
N ARG A 3 12.10 -11.23 12.87
CA ARG A 3 10.72 -11.72 13.00
C ARG A 3 9.78 -10.70 12.35
N GLY A 4 9.34 -10.98 11.13
CA GLY A 4 8.21 -10.28 10.54
C GLY A 4 6.96 -10.48 11.39
N TYR A 5 6.23 -9.39 11.65
CA TYR A 5 4.96 -9.36 12.38
C TYR A 5 3.83 -10.02 11.54
N TRP A 6 3.96 -11.30 11.20
CA TRP A 6 2.80 -12.10 10.85
C TRP A 6 2.22 -12.64 12.15
N ARG A 7 1.17 -11.97 12.65
CA ARG A 7 0.28 -12.64 13.60
C ARG A 7 -0.20 -13.93 12.92
N PRO A 8 -0.16 -15.09 13.59
CA PRO A 8 -0.77 -16.30 13.02
C PRO A 8 -2.20 -15.96 12.62
N ARG A 9 -2.67 -16.45 11.46
CA ARG A 9 -4.05 -16.23 10.99
C ARG A 9 -4.98 -16.54 12.16
N ALA A 10 -5.55 -15.52 12.78
CA ALA A 10 -6.67 -15.73 13.68
C ALA A 10 -7.82 -16.15 12.76
N PRO A 11 -8.34 -17.39 12.87
CA PRO A 11 -9.50 -17.77 12.08
C PRO A 11 -10.64 -16.79 12.44
N ILE A 12 -11.26 -16.22 11.41
CA ILE A 12 -12.46 -15.41 11.59
C ILE A 12 -13.61 -16.38 11.85
N ASP A 13 -14.19 -16.32 13.05
CA ASP A 13 -15.44 -17.03 13.35
C ASP A 13 -16.59 -16.18 12.83
N PHE A 14 -17.26 -16.61 11.77
CA PHE A 14 -18.34 -15.82 11.17
C PHE A 14 -19.53 -15.59 12.10
N ASN A 15 -19.82 -16.49 13.04
CA ASN A 15 -20.90 -16.27 13.99
C ASN A 15 -20.52 -15.18 14.99
N ARG A 16 -19.40 -15.37 15.70
CA ARG A 16 -18.95 -14.44 16.76
C ARG A 16 -18.48 -13.10 16.22
N ASP A 17 -17.73 -13.11 15.12
CA ASP A 17 -16.98 -11.95 14.64
C ASP A 17 -17.68 -11.16 13.54
N VAL A 18 -18.72 -11.72 12.90
CA VAL A 18 -19.47 -11.05 11.83
C VAL A 18 -20.97 -10.99 12.16
N ILE A 19 -21.65 -12.13 12.28
CA ILE A 19 -23.11 -12.21 12.38
C ILE A 19 -23.63 -11.57 13.68
N PHE A 20 -23.10 -11.96 14.85
CA PHE A 20 -23.55 -11.40 16.13
C PHE A 20 -23.14 -9.94 16.35
N LYS A 21 -22.13 -9.47 15.61
CA LYS A 21 -21.72 -8.06 15.59
C LYS A 21 -22.43 -7.26 14.50
N VAL A 22 -23.19 -7.93 13.64
CA VAL A 22 -23.83 -7.34 12.45
C VAL A 22 -22.81 -6.54 11.62
N ALA A 23 -21.61 -7.13 11.43
CA ALA A 23 -20.52 -6.46 10.74
C ALA A 23 -20.68 -6.54 9.21
N THR A 24 -20.40 -5.43 8.53
CA THR A 24 -20.32 -5.37 7.06
C THR A 24 -18.90 -5.62 6.59
N VAL A 25 -18.73 -6.53 5.62
CA VAL A 25 -17.43 -6.84 5.02
C VAL A 25 -17.33 -6.20 3.65
N PHE A 26 -16.32 -5.34 3.45
CA PHE A 26 -16.01 -4.73 2.16
C PHE A 26 -14.74 -5.34 1.56
N GLY A 27 -14.83 -5.84 0.34
CA GLY A 27 -13.66 -6.13 -0.50
C GLY A 27 -13.39 -4.97 -1.44
N SER A 28 -12.11 -4.67 -1.70
CA SER A 28 -11.72 -3.68 -2.70
C SER A 28 -10.68 -4.30 -3.66
N TRP A 29 -10.94 -4.16 -4.95
CA TRP A 29 -10.04 -4.59 -6.01
C TRP A 29 -9.63 -3.39 -6.86
N THR A 30 -8.44 -2.85 -6.59
CA THR A 30 -7.88 -1.68 -7.29
C THR A 30 -8.88 -0.52 -7.42
N PHE A 31 -8.57 0.50 -8.23
CA PHE A 31 -9.46 1.65 -8.45
C PHE A 31 -9.79 1.75 -9.93
N SER A 32 -11.06 2.03 -10.23
CA SER A 32 -11.53 2.45 -11.55
C SER A 32 -10.96 3.82 -11.93
N LYS A 33 -11.05 4.18 -13.21
CA LYS A 33 -10.64 5.51 -13.68
C LYS A 33 -11.40 6.64 -12.96
N ALA A 34 -12.70 6.46 -12.71
CA ALA A 34 -13.50 7.45 -12.01
C ALA A 34 -13.03 7.65 -10.56
N GLU A 35 -12.74 6.56 -9.84
CA GLU A 35 -12.20 6.63 -8.48
C GLU A 35 -10.82 7.29 -8.44
N LEU A 36 -9.97 7.04 -9.44
CA LEU A 36 -8.66 7.69 -9.54
C LEU A 36 -8.75 9.21 -9.71
N ILE A 37 -9.76 9.71 -10.42
CA ILE A 37 -10.00 11.17 -10.56
C ILE A 37 -10.38 11.77 -9.20
N GLU A 38 -11.23 11.10 -8.44
CA GLU A 38 -11.62 11.58 -7.11
C GLU A 38 -10.45 11.51 -6.11
N ILE A 39 -9.62 10.47 -6.20
CA ILE A 39 -8.38 10.35 -5.42
C ILE A 39 -7.41 11.49 -5.77
N GLU A 40 -7.23 11.78 -7.05
CA GLU A 40 -6.39 12.88 -7.52
C GLU A 40 -6.87 14.22 -6.95
N ARG A 41 -8.16 14.54 -7.11
CA ARG A 41 -8.80 15.74 -6.55
C ARG A 41 -8.57 15.86 -5.05
N PHE A 42 -8.80 14.79 -4.31
CA PHE A 42 -8.56 14.76 -2.86
C PHE A 42 -7.11 15.18 -2.52
N PHE A 43 -6.10 14.62 -3.21
CA PHE A 43 -4.71 14.96 -2.93
C PHE A 43 -4.35 16.40 -3.28
N VAL A 44 -4.90 16.93 -4.38
CA VAL A 44 -4.69 18.33 -4.79
C VAL A 44 -5.33 19.30 -3.79
N ASP A 45 -6.60 19.08 -3.46
CA ASP A 45 -7.39 19.99 -2.63
C ASP A 45 -6.89 20.02 -1.18
N THR A 46 -6.54 18.87 -0.63
CA THR A 46 -6.03 18.76 0.74
C THR A 46 -4.55 19.13 0.87
N LYS A 47 -3.84 19.29 -0.24
CA LYS A 47 -2.36 19.45 -0.27
C LYS A 47 -1.65 18.38 0.56
N ALA A 48 -2.17 17.16 0.54
CA ALA A 48 -1.63 16.08 1.36
C ALA A 48 -0.14 15.84 1.03
N PRO A 49 0.71 15.54 2.04
CA PRO A 49 2.16 15.56 1.90
C PRO A 49 2.71 14.31 1.19
N LEU A 50 2.34 14.09 -0.08
CA LEU A 50 2.73 12.91 -0.87
C LEU A 50 4.25 12.72 -0.98
N LYS A 51 5.03 13.79 -0.90
CA LYS A 51 6.49 13.73 -0.98
C LYS A 51 7.10 12.89 0.15
N SER A 52 6.50 12.87 1.35
CA SER A 52 7.02 12.09 2.48
C SER A 52 6.80 10.58 2.32
N LEU A 53 5.88 10.16 1.44
CA LEU A 53 5.65 8.75 1.14
C LEU A 53 6.79 8.15 0.31
N ILE A 54 7.43 8.96 -0.54
CA ILE A 54 8.53 8.53 -1.39
C ILE A 54 9.82 8.50 -0.56
N THR A 55 10.23 7.30 -0.17
CA THR A 55 11.40 7.10 0.68
C THR A 55 12.71 7.03 -0.10
N HIS A 56 12.67 6.58 -1.36
CA HIS A 56 13.87 6.38 -2.17
C HIS A 56 13.60 6.69 -3.64
N ARG A 57 14.62 7.22 -4.31
CA ARG A 57 14.63 7.55 -5.74
C ARG A 57 15.81 6.82 -6.38
N TYR A 58 15.56 6.19 -7.50
CA TYR A 58 16.58 5.46 -8.26
C TYR A 58 16.59 5.95 -9.71
N PRO A 59 17.77 6.10 -10.32
CA PRO A 59 17.86 6.20 -11.78
C PRO A 59 17.42 4.88 -12.44
N LEU A 60 17.04 4.94 -13.72
CA LEU A 60 16.52 3.79 -14.47
C LEU A 60 17.52 2.62 -14.56
N ASP A 61 18.82 2.91 -14.69
CA ASP A 61 19.89 1.91 -14.72
C ASP A 61 19.99 1.06 -13.44
N GLN A 62 19.41 1.53 -12.33
CA GLN A 62 19.33 0.82 -11.06
C GLN A 62 18.01 0.06 -10.86
N ALA A 63 17.15 -0.08 -11.87
CA ALA A 63 15.86 -0.77 -11.74
C ALA A 63 15.97 -2.19 -11.15
N VAL A 64 16.97 -2.98 -11.57
CA VAL A 64 17.19 -4.35 -11.05
C VAL A 64 17.59 -4.32 -9.56
N LYS A 65 18.45 -3.38 -9.17
CA LYS A 65 18.87 -3.19 -7.77
C LYS A 65 17.69 -2.74 -6.91
N LEU A 66 16.88 -1.80 -7.40
CA LEU A 66 15.64 -1.37 -6.76
C LEU A 66 14.70 -2.56 -6.51
N PHE A 67 14.45 -3.38 -7.54
CA PHE A 67 13.57 -4.53 -7.42
C PHE A 67 14.05 -5.50 -6.33
N ARG A 68 15.35 -5.83 -6.30
CA ARG A 68 15.94 -6.68 -5.25
C ARG A 68 15.80 -6.07 -3.85
N ASN A 69 15.96 -4.75 -3.71
CA ASN A 69 15.79 -4.06 -2.44
C ASN A 69 14.33 -4.07 -1.95
N LEU A 70 13.37 -3.92 -2.86
CA LEU A 70 11.93 -4.00 -2.56
C LEU A 70 11.52 -5.40 -2.09
N MET A 71 12.06 -6.46 -2.70
CA MET A 71 11.81 -7.84 -2.29
C MET A 71 12.25 -8.12 -0.85
N GLY A 72 13.24 -7.38 -0.34
CA GLY A 72 13.68 -7.46 1.05
C GLY A 72 12.77 -6.74 2.06
N GLN A 73 11.68 -6.10 1.62
CA GLN A 73 10.78 -5.26 2.43
C GLN A 73 11.49 -4.17 3.24
N ARG A 74 12.66 -3.70 2.79
CA ARG A 74 13.49 -2.75 3.54
C ARG A 74 13.07 -1.28 3.33
N PRO A 75 12.80 -0.80 2.11
CA PRO A 75 12.35 0.57 1.88
C PRO A 75 10.82 0.68 1.83
N GLY A 76 10.29 1.90 2.06
CA GLY A 76 8.89 2.25 1.83
C GLY A 76 8.56 2.39 0.33
N LYS A 77 7.78 3.39 -0.08
CA LYS A 77 7.55 3.63 -1.51
C LYS A 77 8.86 4.08 -2.17
N CYS A 78 9.21 3.45 -3.29
CA CYS A 78 10.32 3.83 -4.15
C CYS A 78 9.80 4.30 -5.51
N VAL A 79 10.55 5.16 -6.18
CA VAL A 79 10.27 5.61 -7.54
C VAL A 79 11.52 5.52 -8.41
N ILE A 80 11.31 5.27 -9.70
CA ILE A 80 12.33 5.44 -10.73
C ILE A 80 12.20 6.85 -11.29
N VAL A 81 13.31 7.56 -11.40
CA VAL A 81 13.40 8.87 -12.06
C VAL A 81 14.01 8.64 -13.45
N MET A 82 13.43 9.30 -14.45
CA MET A 82 13.67 9.07 -15.88
C MET A 82 14.36 10.29 -16.56
N ASP A 83 15.01 11.12 -15.75
CA ASP A 83 15.79 12.28 -16.16
C ASP A 83 17.02 11.92 -17.00
#